data_AF-A0A0K9NVK5-F1
#
_entry.id   AF-A0A0K9NVK5-F1
#
_cell.length_a   1.000
_cell.length_b   1.000
_cell.length_c   1.000
_cell.angle_alpha   90.00
_cell.angle_beta   90.00
_cell.angle_gamma   90.00
#
_symmetry.space_group_name_H-M   'P 1'
#
loop_
_entity.id
_entity.type
_entity.pdbx_description
1 polymer ?
#
loop_
_entity_poly.entity_id
_entity_poly.type
_entity_poly.pdbx_seq_one_letter_code
_entity_poly.pdbx_strand_id
1 'polypeptide(L)'
;MRSPLVTVKELTITCMEEGMDQVFVDAAHAMGSVEVHMKDIGVDFYTSNLHKWIFCTPFVAILYSWKSTVSSGLHHPMVSNEYGIRLTMASAWIGTRDYEGQPRWHSLTTGWNAFVNKKKLISGDAVLFLRSLNGELI
;
A
#
# COMPACT_ATOMS: atom_id res chain seq x y z
N MET A 1 22.00 22.40 -1.23
CA MET A 1 20.91 21.63 -0.57
C MET A 1 21.03 20.19 -1.04
N ARG A 2 21.37 19.24 -0.15
CA ARG A 2 21.39 17.81 -0.49
C ARG A 2 19.94 17.34 -0.61
N SER A 3 19.53 16.85 -1.76
CA SER A 3 18.29 16.09 -1.91
C SER A 3 18.37 14.84 -1.01
N PRO A 4 17.40 14.57 -0.14
CA PRO A 4 17.36 13.35 0.67
C PRO A 4 16.80 12.19 -0.17
N LEU A 5 17.30 12.00 -1.40
CA LEU A 5 16.82 10.96 -2.30
C LEU A 5 17.67 9.71 -2.09
N VAL A 6 17.51 9.05 -0.95
CA VAL A 6 17.63 7.59 -0.97
C VAL A 6 16.39 7.14 -1.71
N THR A 7 16.57 6.53 -2.87
CA THR A 7 15.45 6.02 -3.66
C THR A 7 14.71 4.96 -2.85
N VAL A 8 13.39 4.84 -3.01
CA VAL A 8 12.61 3.78 -2.34
C VAL A 8 13.24 2.40 -2.59
N LYS A 9 13.82 2.22 -3.78
CA LYS A 9 14.61 1.04 -4.15
C LYS A 9 15.80 0.77 -3.22
N GLU A 10 16.65 1.76 -2.98
CA GLU A 10 17.79 1.63 -2.05
C GLU A 10 17.35 1.35 -0.62
N LEU A 11 16.24 1.97 -0.17
CA LEU A 11 15.65 1.67 1.13
C LEU A 11 15.17 0.21 1.20
N THR A 12 14.50 -0.26 0.15
CA THR A 12 13.98 -1.63 0.10
C THR A 12 15.13 -2.63 0.17
N ILE A 13 16.22 -2.39 -0.56
CA ILE A 13 17.44 -3.22 -0.52
C ILE A 13 18.04 -3.23 0.90
N THR A 14 18.19 -2.05 1.51
CA THR A 14 18.73 -1.94 2.87
C THR A 14 17.86 -2.71 3.88
N CYS A 15 16.53 -2.62 3.76
CA CYS A 15 15.61 -3.33 4.64
C CYS A 15 15.74 -4.86 4.49
N MET A 16 15.93 -5.35 3.26
CA MET A 16 16.20 -6.77 3.03
C MET A 16 17.52 -7.22 3.66
N GLU A 17 18.58 -6.40 3.56
CA GLU A 17 19.87 -6.68 4.18
C GLU A 17 19.81 -6.71 5.72
N GLU A 18 18.97 -5.86 6.31
CA GLU A 18 18.67 -5.81 7.75
C GLU A 18 17.75 -6.97 8.23
N GLY A 19 17.40 -7.91 7.34
CA GLY A 19 16.60 -9.08 7.67
C GLY A 19 15.11 -8.80 7.86
N MET A 20 14.57 -7.75 7.22
CA MET A 20 13.12 -7.56 7.14
C MET A 20 12.50 -8.62 6.23
N ASP A 21 11.45 -9.27 6.71
CA ASP A 21 10.76 -10.33 5.97
C ASP A 21 9.85 -9.75 4.89
N GLN A 22 9.24 -8.59 5.17
CA GLN A 22 8.24 -7.96 4.32
C GLN A 22 8.40 -6.46 4.29
N VAL A 23 8.27 -5.91 3.09
CA VAL A 23 8.31 -4.47 2.84
C VAL A 23 7.00 -4.00 2.25
N PHE A 24 6.31 -3.12 2.98
CA PHE A 24 5.08 -2.47 2.54
C PHE A 24 5.35 -0.98 2.29
N VAL A 25 4.99 -0.50 1.09
CA VAL A 25 5.11 0.91 0.71
C VAL A 25 3.72 1.55 0.61
N ASP A 26 3.49 2.60 1.41
CA ASP A 26 2.42 3.56 1.15
C ASP A 26 2.94 4.69 0.27
N ALA A 27 2.49 4.67 -0.98
CA ALA A 27 2.80 5.63 -2.01
C ALA A 27 1.55 6.39 -2.46
N ALA A 28 0.66 6.75 -1.51
CA ALA A 28 -0.59 7.47 -1.79
C ALA A 28 -0.43 8.76 -2.60
N HIS A 29 0.77 9.33 -2.72
CA HIS A 29 1.07 10.53 -3.52
C HIS A 29 2.00 10.28 -4.72
N ALA A 30 2.41 9.04 -4.99
CA ALA A 30 3.39 8.78 -6.03
C ALA A 30 2.75 8.54 -7.40
N MET A 31 1.68 7.73 -7.44
CA MET A 31 1.16 7.25 -8.71
C MET A 31 0.49 8.38 -9.50
N GLY A 32 0.97 8.59 -10.74
CA GLY A 32 0.58 9.70 -11.61
C GLY A 32 1.43 10.97 -11.44
N SER A 33 2.20 11.09 -10.34
CA SER A 33 3.12 12.22 -10.12
C SER A 33 4.58 11.87 -10.41
N VAL A 34 4.96 10.60 -10.26
CA VAL A 34 6.31 10.09 -10.51
C VAL A 34 6.24 8.79 -11.30
N GLU A 35 7.28 8.51 -12.10
CA GLU A 35 7.41 7.24 -12.80
C GLU A 35 7.83 6.16 -11.81
N VAL A 36 6.98 5.14 -11.63
CA VAL A 36 7.18 4.08 -10.64
C VAL A 36 7.07 2.72 -11.30
N HIS A 37 8.17 1.99 -11.34
CA HIS A 37 8.23 0.61 -11.81
C HIS A 37 8.23 -0.33 -10.59
N MET A 38 7.05 -0.82 -10.22
CA MET A 38 6.84 -1.63 -9.00
C MET A 38 7.75 -2.87 -8.91
N LYS A 39 8.05 -3.50 -10.06
CA LYS A 39 8.98 -4.65 -10.14
C LYS A 39 10.42 -4.28 -9.80
N ASP A 40 10.84 -3.05 -10.13
CA ASP A 40 12.22 -2.61 -9.97
C ASP A 40 12.53 -2.17 -8.53
N ILE A 41 11.49 -1.84 -7.76
CA ILE A 41 11.60 -1.42 -6.36
C ILE A 41 11.82 -2.64 -5.45
N GLY A 42 11.24 -3.79 -5.78
CA GLY A 42 11.41 -5.03 -5.01
C GLY A 42 10.56 -5.12 -3.74
N VAL A 43 9.37 -4.49 -3.75
CA VAL A 43 8.45 -4.44 -2.60
C VAL A 43 7.45 -5.60 -2.63
N ASP A 44 7.08 -6.12 -1.46
CA ASP A 44 6.03 -7.13 -1.32
C ASP A 44 4.65 -6.54 -1.58
N PHE A 45 4.42 -5.34 -1.04
CA PHE A 45 3.16 -4.63 -1.13
C PHE A 45 3.39 -3.16 -1.45
N TYR A 46 2.58 -2.64 -2.37
CA TYR A 46 2.60 -1.24 -2.76
C TYR A 46 1.17 -0.74 -2.89
N THR A 47 0.85 0.35 -2.20
CA THR A 47 -0.46 1.01 -2.31
C THR A 47 -0.35 2.42 -2.85
N SER A 48 -1.34 2.84 -3.64
CA SER A 48 -1.41 4.23 -4.10
C SER A 48 -2.84 4.68 -4.41
N ASN A 49 -3.10 5.97 -4.19
CA ASN A 49 -4.40 6.58 -4.46
C ASN A 49 -4.48 7.01 -5.93
N LEU A 50 -5.52 6.59 -6.64
CA LEU A 50 -5.73 7.01 -8.04
C LEU A 50 -6.47 8.34 -8.16
N HIS A 51 -7.17 8.76 -7.10
CA HIS A 51 -7.99 9.99 -7.10
C HIS A 51 -7.20 11.28 -6.85
N LYS A 52 -5.86 11.20 -6.74
CA LYS A 52 -5.00 12.39 -6.58
C LYS A 52 -4.48 12.84 -7.94
N TRP A 53 -3.47 12.15 -8.47
CA TRP A 53 -2.74 12.58 -9.66
C TRP A 53 -3.19 11.87 -10.95
N ILE A 54 -3.91 10.75 -10.83
CA ILE A 54 -4.48 10.01 -11.97
C ILE A 54 -5.90 10.49 -12.33
N PHE A 55 -6.45 11.45 -11.59
CA PHE A 55 -7.80 12.01 -11.83
C PHE A 55 -8.91 10.94 -11.87
N CYS A 56 -8.72 9.81 -11.18
CA CYS A 56 -9.77 8.81 -11.01
C CYS A 56 -10.87 9.34 -10.08
N THR A 57 -12.05 8.72 -10.11
CA THR A 57 -13.14 9.02 -9.16
C THR A 57 -12.64 8.90 -7.71
N PRO A 58 -13.14 9.74 -6.78
CA PRO A 58 -12.80 9.64 -5.37
C PRO A 58 -12.97 8.21 -4.84
N PHE A 59 -12.16 7.85 -3.84
CA PHE A 59 -12.19 6.55 -3.16
C PHE A 59 -11.62 5.36 -3.93
N VAL A 60 -10.96 5.59 -5.06
CA VAL A 60 -10.23 4.55 -5.77
C VAL A 60 -8.75 4.56 -5.37
N ALA A 61 -8.23 3.39 -5.01
CA ALA A 61 -6.84 3.10 -4.72
C ALA A 61 -6.46 1.74 -5.32
N ILE A 62 -5.17 1.50 -5.47
CA ILE A 62 -4.62 0.21 -5.91
C ILE A 62 -3.80 -0.42 -4.79
N LEU A 63 -3.84 -1.75 -4.72
CA LEU A 63 -2.89 -2.56 -3.97
C LEU A 63 -2.19 -3.48 -4.96
N TYR A 64 -0.89 -3.30 -5.11
CA TYR A 64 -0.02 -4.19 -5.84
C TYR A 64 0.65 -5.15 -4.85
N SER A 65 0.64 -6.45 -5.16
CA SER A 65 1.36 -7.47 -4.41
C SER A 65 2.27 -8.22 -5.37
N TRP A 66 3.57 -8.25 -5.06
CA TRP A 66 4.52 -9.10 -5.77
C TRP A 66 4.42 -10.54 -5.28
N LYS A 67 4.89 -11.51 -6.07
CA LYS A 67 4.87 -12.94 -5.73
C LYS A 67 5.73 -13.20 -4.48
N SER A 68 5.12 -13.00 -3.32
CA SER A 68 5.64 -13.28 -1.99
C SER A 68 4.83 -14.42 -1.38
N THR A 69 5.42 -15.12 -0.41
CA THR A 69 4.77 -16.23 0.34
C THR A 69 3.46 -15.79 0.99
N VAL A 70 3.30 -14.49 1.28
CA VAL A 70 2.06 -13.90 1.83
C VAL A 70 0.99 -13.67 0.77
N SER A 71 1.38 -13.52 -0.50
CA SER A 71 0.45 -13.25 -1.60
C SER A 71 -0.59 -14.36 -1.79
N SER A 72 -0.25 -15.62 -1.45
CA SER A 72 -1.20 -16.75 -1.53
C SER A 72 -2.33 -16.68 -0.51
N GLY A 73 -2.16 -15.94 0.58
CA GLY A 73 -3.19 -15.71 1.59
C GLY A 73 -3.94 -14.39 1.43
N LEU A 74 -3.55 -13.56 0.46
CA LEU A 74 -4.15 -12.25 0.25
C LEU A 74 -5.54 -12.41 -0.39
N HIS A 75 -6.58 -12.05 0.35
CA HIS A 75 -7.96 -12.06 -0.12
C HIS A 75 -8.60 -10.73 0.25
N HIS A 76 -9.47 -10.20 -0.61
CA HIS A 76 -10.28 -9.04 -0.27
C HIS A 76 -11.26 -9.43 0.85
N PRO A 77 -11.52 -8.52 1.81
CA PRO A 77 -12.29 -8.88 3.00
C PRO A 77 -13.77 -9.19 2.68
N MET A 78 -14.31 -8.63 1.59
CA MET A 78 -15.69 -8.83 1.16
C MET A 78 -15.84 -9.74 -0.06
N VAL A 79 -16.14 -11.01 0.20
CA VAL A 79 -16.27 -12.06 -0.81
C VAL A 79 -17.71 -12.15 -1.30
N SER A 80 -17.96 -11.89 -2.59
CA SER A 80 -19.32 -11.97 -3.12
C SER A 80 -19.74 -13.41 -3.44
N ASN A 81 -18.84 -14.23 -3.96
CA ASN A 81 -19.08 -15.64 -4.28
C ASN A 81 -17.74 -16.40 -4.34
N GLU A 82 -17.76 -17.74 -4.34
CA GLU A 82 -16.61 -18.58 -4.73
C GLU A 82 -15.25 -18.19 -4.09
N TYR A 83 -15.21 -18.21 -2.75
CA TYR A 83 -14.00 -17.96 -1.96
C TYR A 83 -12.81 -18.81 -2.42
N GLY A 84 -11.65 -18.16 -2.61
CA GLY A 84 -10.39 -18.84 -2.90
C GLY A 84 -10.18 -19.31 -4.35
N ILE A 85 -11.13 -19.07 -5.26
CA ILE A 85 -10.98 -19.46 -6.67
C ILE A 85 -10.18 -18.40 -7.45
N ARG A 86 -10.69 -17.17 -7.59
CA ARG A 86 -10.01 -16.03 -8.25
C ARG A 86 -10.58 -14.69 -7.77
N LEU A 87 -9.74 -13.66 -7.66
CA LEU A 87 -10.16 -12.30 -7.27
C LEU A 87 -11.34 -11.77 -8.10
N THR A 88 -11.30 -11.97 -9.43
CA THR A 88 -12.36 -11.50 -10.33
C THR A 88 -13.71 -12.16 -10.08
N MET A 89 -13.73 -13.46 -9.74
CA MET A 89 -14.96 -14.21 -9.46
C MET A 89 -15.49 -13.88 -8.06
N ALA A 90 -14.55 -13.77 -7.12
CA ALA A 90 -14.84 -13.48 -5.74
C ALA A 90 -15.25 -12.02 -5.48
N SER A 91 -15.06 -11.13 -6.45
CA SER A 91 -15.54 -9.75 -6.46
C SER A 91 -16.51 -9.44 -7.63
N ALA A 92 -17.01 -10.47 -8.32
CA ALA A 92 -17.81 -10.28 -9.54
C ALA A 92 -19.15 -9.58 -9.29
N TRP A 93 -19.70 -9.70 -8.08
CA TRP A 93 -21.00 -9.13 -7.75
C TRP A 93 -20.87 -7.87 -6.88
N ILE A 94 -21.08 -6.74 -7.53
CA ILE A 94 -20.95 -5.37 -6.99
C ILE A 94 -22.17 -4.98 -6.12
N GLY A 95 -23.15 -5.88 -5.96
CA GLY A 95 -24.42 -5.64 -5.26
C GLY A 95 -24.47 -6.09 -3.81
N THR A 96 -23.40 -6.68 -3.29
CA THR A 96 -23.33 -7.11 -1.89
C THR A 96 -23.31 -5.87 -1.01
N ARG A 97 -24.31 -5.71 -0.14
CA ARG A 97 -24.28 -4.65 0.88
C ARG A 97 -23.04 -4.89 1.74
N ASP A 98 -22.20 -3.88 1.80
CA ASP A 98 -21.07 -3.89 2.71
C ASP A 98 -21.60 -3.83 4.14
N TYR A 99 -21.50 -4.96 4.86
CA TYR A 99 -21.87 -5.07 6.27
C TYR A 99 -20.67 -4.80 7.18
N GLU A 100 -19.48 -4.56 6.60
CA GLU A 100 -18.40 -3.94 7.36
C GLU A 100 -18.95 -2.60 7.83
N GLY A 101 -19.04 -2.42 9.14
CA GLY A 101 -19.46 -1.14 9.69
C GLY A 101 -18.54 -0.10 9.08
N GLN A 102 -19.09 0.83 8.28
CA GLN A 102 -18.32 1.87 7.58
C GLN A 102 -17.18 2.27 8.51
N PRO A 103 -15.92 1.90 8.24
CA PRO A 103 -14.84 2.22 9.14
C PRO A 103 -14.86 3.73 9.14
N ARG A 104 -15.39 4.30 10.24
CA ARG A 104 -15.52 5.74 10.34
C ARG A 104 -14.11 6.24 10.06
N TRP A 105 -14.00 7.12 9.06
CA TRP A 105 -12.78 7.66 8.47
C TRP A 105 -11.66 7.94 9.48
N HIS A 106 -12.05 8.19 10.73
CA HIS A 106 -11.23 8.36 11.90
C HIS A 106 -10.19 7.27 12.25
N SER A 107 -10.21 6.01 11.74
CA SER A 107 -9.21 5.03 12.25
C SER A 107 -7.84 5.10 11.57
N LEU A 108 -7.79 5.57 10.31
CA LEU A 108 -6.54 5.77 9.56
C LEU A 108 -6.26 7.24 9.22
N THR A 109 -7.28 8.12 9.22
CA THR A 109 -7.04 9.55 8.97
C THR A 109 -6.83 10.36 10.24
N THR A 110 -7.29 9.89 11.41
CA THR A 110 -7.05 10.60 12.67
C THR A 110 -5.55 10.54 12.98
N GLY A 111 -4.92 11.70 13.00
CA GLY A 111 -3.48 11.79 13.16
C GLY A 111 -2.69 11.64 11.87
N TRP A 112 -3.28 11.26 10.73
CA TRP A 112 -2.55 11.18 9.45
C TRP A 112 -2.05 12.55 8.98
N ASN A 113 -2.93 13.56 8.98
CA ASN A 113 -2.51 14.93 8.69
C ASN A 113 -1.45 15.43 9.68
N ALA A 114 -1.58 15.08 10.97
CA ALA A 114 -0.58 15.44 11.97
C ALA A 114 0.76 14.71 11.74
N PHE A 115 0.73 13.44 11.34
CA PHE A 115 1.88 12.63 10.99
C PHE A 115 2.59 13.18 9.74
N VAL A 116 1.86 13.40 8.65
CA VAL A 116 2.36 14.00 7.40
C VAL A 116 3.01 15.35 7.69
N ASN A 117 2.32 16.23 8.43
CA ASN A 117 2.85 17.55 8.77
C ASN A 117 4.07 17.47 9.70
N LYS A 118 4.04 16.59 10.72
CA LYS A 118 5.16 16.41 11.67
C LYS A 118 6.40 15.85 10.98
N LYS A 119 6.22 14.91 10.04
CA LYS A 119 7.29 14.28 9.25
C LYS A 119 7.69 15.09 8.02
N LYS A 120 6.96 16.18 7.71
CA LYS A 120 7.17 17.05 6.55
C LYS A 120 7.15 16.29 5.22
N LEU A 121 6.26 15.30 5.11
CA LEU A 121 6.13 14.51 3.90
C LEU A 121 5.54 15.37 2.77
N ILE A 122 6.13 15.26 1.57
CA ILE A 122 5.70 15.94 0.35
C ILE A 122 5.31 14.94 -0.74
N SER A 123 4.78 15.45 -1.86
CA SER A 123 4.50 14.60 -3.02
C SER A 123 5.77 13.93 -3.52
N GLY A 124 5.72 12.61 -3.74
CA GLY A 124 6.87 11.79 -4.09
C GLY A 124 7.54 11.09 -2.91
N ASP A 125 7.25 11.49 -1.66
CA ASP A 125 7.72 10.76 -0.49
C ASP A 125 6.95 9.45 -0.32
N ALA A 126 7.67 8.42 0.10
CA ALA A 126 7.12 7.11 0.42
C ALA A 126 7.18 6.86 1.93
N VAL A 127 6.14 6.25 2.48
CA VAL A 127 6.16 5.74 3.86
C VAL A 127 6.35 4.23 3.79
N LEU A 128 7.39 3.74 4.45
CA LEU A 128 7.71 2.32 4.52
C LEU A 128 7.19 1.77 5.86
N PHE A 129 6.47 0.66 5.80
CA PHE A 129 6.10 -0.13 6.96
C PHE A 129 6.84 -1.45 6.87
N LEU A 130 7.57 -1.79 7.94
CA LEU A 130 8.45 -2.95 7.94
C LEU A 130 7.97 -3.95 9.00
N ARG A 131 8.01 -5.24 8.63
CA ARG A 131 7.76 -6.32 9.58
C ARG A 131 9.01 -7.17 9.72
N SER A 132 9.54 -7.23 10.93
CA SER A 132 10.66 -8.09 11.29
C SER A 132 10.26 -9.57 11.20
N LEU A 133 11.25 -10.46 11.03
CA LEU A 133 11.11 -11.91 11.13
C LEU A 133 10.47 -12.35 12.46
N ASN A 134 10.68 -11.58 13.53
CA ASN A 134 10.07 -11.83 14.85
C ASN A 134 8.58 -11.43 14.91
N GLY A 135 8.06 -10.84 13.84
CA GLY A 135 6.70 -10.40 13.69
C GLY A 135 6.36 -9.03 14.25
N GLU A 136 7.37 -8.28 14.71
CA GLU A 136 7.24 -6.90 15.16
C GLU A 136 7.13 -5.94 13.98
N LEU A 137 6.23 -4.95 14.08
CA LEU A 137 6.09 -3.85 13.13
C LEU A 137 7.03 -2.71 13.54
N ILE A 138 7.90 -2.28 12.64
CA ILE A 138 8.95 -1.27 12.86
C ILE A 138 8.68 -0.03 12.01
#